data_AF-A0A3M1XIM4-F1
#
_entry.id   AF-A0A3M1XIM4-F1
#
_cell.length_a   1.000
_cell.length_b   1.000
_cell.length_c   1.000
_cell.angle_alpha   90.00
_cell.angle_beta   90.00
_cell.angle_gamma   90.00
#
_symmetry.space_group_name_H-M   'P 1'
#
loop_
_entity.id
_entity.type
_entity.pdbx_description
1 polymer ?
#
loop_
_entity_poly.entity_id
_entity_poly.type
_entity_poly.pdbx_seq_one_letter_code
_entity_poly.pdbx_strand_id
1 'polypeptide(L)'
;IFRRQRPYLQVLVRLPWVRFVGLTGANAFESCPRQDDVDLFIITTRRRLWLCYLGIVLFSRALRKRELLCVNYLVDEDHLTIAQQNYYSAVQLIHMIPLTPNAMGTRLLAANRWVYRFLPNAPDHLPDRPFYRLKGSARAAGPSEPKGNRALLDWLNRQVYRRYARRLARKYPEAMGTGIVLGEGVAKLHRNDYQDLYERLFARIKEQVRP
;
A
#
# COMPACT_ATOMS: atom_id res chain seq x y z
N ILE A 1 18.60 -1.41 6.77
CA ILE A 1 17.27 -0.75 6.86
C ILE A 1 16.30 -1.61 7.67
N PHE A 2 15.95 -2.81 7.19
CA PHE A 2 14.90 -3.65 7.78
C PHE A 2 15.02 -3.98 9.28
N ARG A 3 16.22 -4.19 9.87
CA ARG A 3 16.37 -4.66 11.26
C ARG A 3 15.73 -3.73 12.32
N ARG A 4 15.77 -2.40 12.13
CA ARG A 4 15.23 -1.43 13.09
C ARG A 4 13.70 -1.32 13.00
N GLN A 5 13.15 -1.42 11.79
CA GLN A 5 11.71 -1.29 11.53
C GLN A 5 10.96 -2.62 11.72
N ARG A 6 11.67 -3.76 11.64
CA ARG A 6 11.13 -5.12 11.77
C ARG A 6 10.15 -5.32 12.93
N PRO A 7 10.43 -4.93 14.19
CA PRO A 7 9.47 -5.15 15.28
C PRO A 7 8.14 -4.40 15.08
N TYR A 8 8.18 -3.21 14.48
CA TYR A 8 6.97 -2.42 14.21
C TYR A 8 6.16 -3.01 13.05
N LEU A 9 6.84 -3.40 11.97
CA LEU A 9 6.21 -4.11 10.86
C LEU A 9 5.61 -5.45 11.35
N GLN A 10 6.26 -6.10 12.31
CA GLN A 10 5.80 -7.35 12.91
C GLN A 10 4.49 -7.19 13.70
N VAL A 11 4.25 -6.03 14.32
CA VAL A 11 2.95 -5.70 14.94
C VAL A 11 1.92 -5.37 13.86
N LEU A 12 2.31 -4.60 12.84
CA LEU A 12 1.43 -4.19 11.75
C LEU A 12 0.84 -5.41 11.01
N VAL A 13 1.66 -6.41 10.66
CA VAL A 13 1.17 -7.64 9.99
C VAL A 13 0.23 -8.48 10.85
N ARG A 14 0.20 -8.26 12.18
CA ARG A 14 -0.67 -8.97 13.13
C ARG A 14 -2.00 -8.25 13.36
N LEU A 15 -2.17 -7.04 12.82
CA LEU A 15 -3.45 -6.34 12.92
C LEU A 15 -4.56 -7.21 12.30
N PRO A 16 -5.75 -7.29 12.94
CA PRO A 16 -6.76 -8.30 12.63
C PRO A 16 -7.31 -8.22 11.21
N TRP A 17 -7.28 -7.04 10.60
CA TRP A 17 -7.82 -6.80 9.26
C TRP A 17 -6.76 -6.80 8.16
N VAL A 18 -5.46 -6.91 8.48
CA VAL A 18 -4.39 -6.90 7.48
C VAL A 18 -4.31 -8.26 6.79
N ARG A 19 -4.42 -8.24 5.45
CA ARG A 19 -4.39 -9.41 4.56
C ARG A 19 -3.12 -9.49 3.73
N PHE A 20 -2.47 -8.36 3.49
CA PHE A 20 -1.18 -8.30 2.81
C PHE A 20 -0.42 -7.06 3.24
N VAL A 21 0.90 -7.16 3.30
CA VAL A 21 1.81 -6.03 3.40
C VAL A 21 2.94 -6.20 2.41
N GLY A 22 3.14 -5.21 1.56
CA GLY A 22 4.25 -5.12 0.62
C GLY A 22 5.09 -3.88 0.90
N LEU A 23 6.40 -4.01 0.71
CA LEU A 23 7.33 -2.90 0.71
C LEU A 23 7.42 -2.31 -0.70
N THR A 24 7.26 -1.00 -0.80
CA THR A 24 7.32 -0.24 -2.06
C THR A 24 8.40 0.85 -1.98
N GLY A 25 8.50 1.70 -3.01
CA GLY A 25 9.36 2.88 -2.99
C GLY A 25 10.86 2.60 -3.07
N ALA A 26 11.68 3.59 -2.76
CA ALA A 26 13.15 3.51 -2.83
C ALA A 26 13.75 2.37 -1.98
N ASN A 27 13.04 1.95 -0.94
CA ASN A 27 13.40 0.80 -0.12
C ASN A 27 13.29 -0.54 -0.85
N ALA A 28 12.36 -0.67 -1.81
CA ALA A 28 12.23 -1.87 -2.63
C ALA A 28 13.35 -1.97 -3.69
N PHE A 29 13.94 -0.84 -4.08
CA PHE A 29 15.02 -0.74 -5.06
C PHE A 29 16.43 -0.83 -4.44
N GLU A 30 16.55 -1.15 -3.15
CA GLU A 30 17.83 -1.19 -2.40
C GLU A 30 18.67 0.10 -2.48
N SER A 31 18.08 1.19 -2.96
CA SER A 31 18.79 2.43 -3.34
C SER A 31 18.76 3.49 -2.22
N CYS A 32 18.32 3.13 -1.02
CA CYS A 32 18.09 4.08 0.07
C CYS A 32 19.31 4.26 1.00
N PRO A 33 19.67 5.51 1.36
CA PRO A 33 20.47 5.81 2.54
C PRO A 33 19.92 5.16 3.82
N ARG A 34 20.80 4.92 4.80
CA ARG A 34 20.55 4.10 6.00
C ARG A 34 19.42 4.55 6.96
N GLN A 35 18.65 5.61 6.67
CA GLN A 35 17.70 6.23 7.62
C GLN A 35 16.26 6.46 7.12
N ASP A 36 15.90 6.06 5.90
CA ASP A 36 14.63 6.51 5.30
C ASP A 36 13.37 5.75 5.75
N ASP A 37 12.24 6.46 5.63
CA ASP A 37 10.87 6.02 5.88
C ASP A 37 10.51 4.78 5.06
N VAL A 38 9.77 3.84 5.64
CA VAL A 38 9.33 2.62 4.94
C VAL A 38 8.01 2.89 4.22
N ASP A 39 8.01 2.84 2.90
CA ASP A 39 6.79 2.92 2.09
C ASP A 39 6.08 1.56 2.08
N LEU A 40 4.87 1.53 2.60
CA LEU A 40 4.07 0.32 2.69
C LEU A 40 2.85 0.37 1.78
N PHE A 41 2.63 -0.76 1.10
CA PHE A 41 1.38 -1.12 0.45
C PHE A 41 0.64 -2.12 1.34
N ILE A 42 -0.62 -1.83 1.69
CA ILE A 42 -1.40 -2.68 2.60
C ILE A 42 -2.72 -3.08 1.94
N ILE A 43 -3.02 -4.38 1.97
CA ILE A 43 -4.35 -4.90 1.62
C ILE A 43 -5.05 -5.28 2.92
N THR A 44 -6.25 -4.77 3.09
CA THR A 44 -7.09 -4.99 4.26
C THR A 44 -8.31 -5.83 3.92
N THR A 45 -8.96 -6.37 4.94
CA THR A 45 -10.28 -7.02 4.78
C THR A 45 -11.28 -5.99 4.27
N ARG A 46 -12.22 -6.44 3.43
CA ARG A 46 -13.34 -5.63 2.90
C ARG A 46 -13.93 -4.69 3.95
N ARG A 47 -14.07 -3.40 3.62
CA ARG A 47 -14.70 -2.37 4.49
C ARG A 47 -14.00 -2.15 5.84
N ARG A 48 -12.73 -2.53 5.98
CA ARG A 48 -11.94 -2.33 7.23
C ARG A 48 -10.71 -1.46 7.04
N LEU A 49 -10.51 -0.91 5.84
CA LEU A 49 -9.37 -0.08 5.49
C LEU A 49 -9.16 1.06 6.50
N TRP A 50 -10.20 1.84 6.77
CA TRP A 50 -10.07 3.03 7.61
C TRP A 50 -9.90 2.72 9.10
N LEU A 51 -10.51 1.63 9.57
CA LEU A 51 -10.24 1.12 10.92
C LEU A 51 -8.80 0.62 11.07
N CYS A 52 -8.31 -0.11 10.08
CA CYS A 52 -6.92 -0.55 10.03
C CYS A 52 -5.97 0.66 9.99
N TYR A 53 -6.25 1.64 9.13
CA TYR A 53 -5.48 2.87 9.02
C TYR A 53 -5.45 3.65 10.35
N LEU A 54 -6.60 3.78 11.01
CA LEU A 54 -6.68 4.40 12.33
C LEU A 54 -5.81 3.65 13.35
N GLY A 55 -5.88 2.31 13.37
CA GLY A 55 -5.03 1.48 14.23
C GLY A 55 -3.54 1.72 13.99
N ILE A 56 -3.13 1.79 12.72
CA ILE A 56 -1.73 2.10 12.34
C ILE A 56 -1.33 3.50 12.83
N VAL A 57 -2.16 4.52 12.59
CA VAL A 57 -1.87 5.90 13.01
C VAL A 57 -1.76 6.01 14.54
N LEU A 58 -2.67 5.36 15.28
CA LEU A 58 -2.65 5.35 16.74
C LEU A 58 -1.40 4.63 17.27
N PHE A 59 -1.05 3.49 16.69
CA PHE A 59 0.15 2.74 17.03
C PHE A 59 1.43 3.55 16.77
N SER A 60 1.57 4.15 15.58
CA SER A 60 2.72 5.00 15.24
C SER A 60 2.83 6.23 16.14
N ARG A 61 1.69 6.79 16.58
CA ARG A 61 1.65 7.93 17.50
C ARG A 61 2.05 7.52 18.92
N ALA A 62 1.57 6.38 19.41
CA ALA A 62 1.93 5.85 20.73
C ALA A 62 3.45 5.63 20.86
N LEU A 63 4.09 5.20 19.77
CA LEU A 63 5.53 4.96 19.73
C LEU A 63 6.38 6.22 19.48
N ARG A 64 5.76 7.39 19.23
CA ARG A 64 6.43 8.62 18.78
C ARG A 64 7.30 8.40 17.52
N LYS A 65 6.90 7.47 16.65
CA LYS A 65 7.63 7.05 15.45
C LYS A 65 6.81 7.27 14.17
N ARG A 66 6.21 8.46 14.04
CA ARG A 66 5.35 8.80 12.91
C ARG A 66 6.03 8.65 11.55
N GLU A 67 7.33 8.90 11.49
CA GLU A 67 8.14 8.85 10.27
C GLU A 67 8.48 7.40 9.86
N LEU A 68 8.58 6.46 10.81
CA LEU A 68 9.06 5.11 10.50
C LEU A 68 8.08 4.23 9.68
N LEU A 69 6.79 4.56 9.65
CA LEU A 69 5.76 3.77 8.98
C LEU A 69 4.92 4.67 8.06
N CYS A 70 5.41 4.90 6.86
CA CYS A 70 4.71 5.64 5.83
C CYS A 70 3.84 4.68 5.02
N VAL A 71 2.54 4.69 5.31
CA VAL A 71 1.59 3.93 4.49
C VAL A 71 1.28 4.75 3.25
N ASN A 72 1.80 4.29 2.11
CA ASN A 72 1.70 4.99 0.84
C ASN A 72 0.36 4.69 0.15
N TYR A 73 -0.01 3.40 0.15
CA TYR A 73 -1.23 2.94 -0.51
C TYR A 73 -1.92 1.86 0.32
N LEU A 74 -3.22 2.05 0.57
CA LEU A 74 -4.09 1.04 1.15
C LEU A 74 -5.23 0.72 0.21
N VAL A 75 -5.56 -0.56 0.12
CA VAL A 75 -6.79 -1.06 -0.50
C VAL A 75 -7.46 -2.07 0.40
N ASP A 76 -8.74 -2.33 0.17
CA ASP A 76 -9.38 -3.53 0.67
C ASP A 76 -9.52 -4.60 -0.42
N GLU A 77 -9.90 -5.81 -0.02
CA GLU A 77 -10.04 -6.97 -0.91
C GLU A 77 -11.07 -6.78 -2.05
N ASP A 78 -11.96 -5.79 -1.98
CA ASP A 78 -12.92 -5.48 -3.05
C ASP A 78 -12.41 -4.39 -4.01
N HIS A 79 -11.32 -3.70 -3.65
CA HIS A 79 -10.77 -2.57 -4.40
C HIS A 79 -9.30 -2.81 -4.78
N LEU A 80 -8.98 -4.03 -5.24
CA LEU A 80 -7.60 -4.39 -5.62
C LEU A 80 -7.10 -3.68 -6.89
N THR A 81 -7.99 -3.25 -7.78
CA THR A 81 -7.61 -2.54 -9.00
C THR A 81 -7.13 -1.13 -8.67
N ILE A 82 -5.89 -0.83 -9.02
CA ILE A 82 -5.31 0.50 -8.85
C ILE A 82 -5.86 1.42 -9.94
N ALA A 83 -6.48 2.53 -9.51
CA ALA A 83 -7.14 3.47 -10.42
C ALA A 83 -6.13 4.21 -11.33
N GLN A 84 -4.96 4.52 -10.79
CA GLN A 84 -3.93 5.22 -11.53
C GLN A 84 -3.05 4.23 -12.31
N GLN A 85 -3.25 4.18 -13.63
CA GLN A 85 -2.56 3.26 -14.53
C GLN A 85 -1.48 4.02 -15.30
N ASN A 86 -0.31 4.20 -14.70
CA ASN A 86 0.85 4.85 -15.31
C ASN A 86 2.14 4.06 -15.03
N TYR A 87 3.25 4.53 -15.60
CA TYR A 87 4.57 3.90 -15.41
C TYR A 87 4.97 3.79 -13.95
N TYR A 88 4.74 4.84 -13.17
CA TYR A 88 5.09 4.87 -11.75
C TYR A 88 4.36 3.76 -10.99
N SER A 89 3.03 3.70 -11.08
CA SER A 89 2.22 2.69 -10.40
C SER A 89 2.54 1.27 -10.90
N ALA A 90 2.81 1.09 -12.20
CA ALA A 90 3.23 -0.21 -12.73
C ALA A 90 4.55 -0.68 -12.12
N VAL A 91 5.55 0.21 -12.07
CA VAL A 91 6.86 -0.09 -11.48
C VAL A 91 6.74 -0.39 -9.99
N GLN A 92 5.96 0.40 -9.25
CA GLN A 92 5.72 0.19 -7.82
C GLN A 92 5.05 -1.16 -7.55
N LEU A 93 4.06 -1.56 -8.35
CA LEU A 93 3.38 -2.84 -8.19
C LEU A 93 4.29 -4.04 -8.49
N ILE A 94 5.02 -4.01 -9.61
CA ILE A 94 5.87 -5.13 -10.04
C ILE A 94 7.07 -5.33 -9.10
N HIS A 95 7.70 -4.26 -8.63
CA HIS A 95 8.88 -4.34 -7.77
C HIS A 95 8.55 -4.44 -6.28
N MET A 96 7.27 -4.50 -5.93
CA MET A 96 6.83 -4.59 -4.54
C MET A 96 7.35 -5.88 -3.89
N ILE A 97 8.00 -5.76 -2.74
CA ILE A 97 8.52 -6.91 -1.98
C ILE A 97 7.48 -7.34 -0.93
N PRO A 98 6.85 -8.52 -1.04
CA PRO A 98 5.91 -9.01 -0.03
C PRO A 98 6.59 -9.24 1.32
N LEU A 99 6.04 -8.67 2.39
CA LEU A 99 6.46 -8.95 3.77
C LEU A 99 5.66 -10.11 4.40
N THR A 100 4.53 -10.45 3.79
CA THR A 100 3.56 -11.47 4.22
C THR A 100 3.41 -12.52 3.12
N PRO A 101 2.81 -13.71 3.41
CA PRO A 101 2.57 -14.71 2.36
C PRO A 101 1.86 -14.13 1.13
N ASN A 102 2.28 -14.56 -0.06
CA ASN A 102 2.03 -13.88 -1.32
C ASN A 102 0.64 -14.14 -1.95
N ALA A 103 -0.24 -14.94 -1.33
CA ALA A 103 -1.53 -15.30 -1.94
C ALA A 103 -2.37 -14.07 -2.35
N MET A 104 -2.37 -13.03 -1.51
CA MET A 104 -3.06 -11.78 -1.82
C MET A 104 -2.29 -10.89 -2.81
N GLY A 105 -0.96 -10.97 -2.84
CA GLY A 105 -0.13 -10.31 -3.85
C GLY A 105 -0.39 -10.87 -5.26
N THR A 106 -0.60 -12.18 -5.40
CA THR A 106 -1.04 -12.81 -6.65
C THR A 106 -2.40 -12.26 -7.09
N ARG A 107 -3.38 -12.15 -6.17
CA ARG A 107 -4.69 -11.54 -6.48
C ARG A 107 -4.57 -10.08 -6.89
N LEU A 108 -3.67 -9.33 -6.26
CA LEU A 108 -3.40 -7.94 -6.62
C LEU A 108 -2.86 -7.84 -8.05
N LEU A 109 -1.86 -8.63 -8.42
CA LEU A 109 -1.32 -8.63 -9.80
C LEU A 109 -2.38 -9.06 -10.82
N ALA A 110 -3.20 -10.08 -10.49
CA ALA A 110 -4.29 -10.52 -11.35
C ALA A 110 -5.34 -9.42 -11.60
N ALA A 111 -5.66 -8.60 -10.60
CA ALA A 111 -6.55 -7.45 -10.76
C ALA A 111 -5.93 -6.29 -11.57
N ASN A 112 -4.60 -6.27 -11.70
CA ASN A 112 -3.84 -5.18 -12.31
C ASN A 112 -3.06 -5.62 -13.55
N ARG A 113 -3.62 -6.47 -14.42
CA ARG A 113 -2.94 -6.92 -15.65
C ARG A 113 -2.56 -5.79 -16.62
N TRP A 114 -3.14 -4.61 -16.44
CA TRP A 114 -2.74 -3.40 -17.17
C TRP A 114 -1.25 -3.07 -16.99
N VAL A 115 -0.60 -3.50 -15.90
CA VAL A 115 0.84 -3.25 -15.67
C VAL A 115 1.72 -3.77 -16.81
N TYR A 116 1.35 -4.89 -17.43
CA TYR A 116 2.10 -5.51 -18.52
C TYR A 116 2.02 -4.71 -19.83
N ARG A 117 1.10 -3.75 -19.94
CA ARG A 117 1.09 -2.78 -21.05
C ARG A 117 2.21 -1.75 -20.90
N PHE A 118 2.61 -1.45 -19.66
CA PHE A 118 3.69 -0.51 -19.34
C PHE A 118 5.04 -1.23 -19.22
N LEU A 119 5.03 -2.44 -18.67
CA LEU A 119 6.22 -3.26 -18.41
C LEU A 119 6.03 -4.66 -19.03
N PRO A 120 6.14 -4.82 -20.36
CA PRO A 120 5.82 -6.08 -21.05
C PRO A 120 6.75 -7.25 -20.66
N ASN A 121 7.97 -6.94 -20.23
CA ASN A 121 8.97 -7.94 -19.81
C ASN A 121 8.96 -8.19 -18.28
N ALA A 122 7.97 -7.65 -17.55
CA ALA A 122 7.88 -7.85 -16.11
C ALA A 122 7.44 -9.29 -15.77
N PRO A 123 7.91 -9.85 -14.65
CA PRO A 123 7.43 -11.14 -14.16
C PRO A 123 5.94 -11.11 -13.81
N ASP A 124 5.30 -12.27 -13.89
CA ASP A 124 3.90 -12.48 -13.55
C ASP A 124 3.65 -12.71 -12.04
N HIS A 125 4.70 -12.58 -11.24
CA HIS A 125 4.69 -12.79 -9.80
C HIS A 125 5.51 -11.72 -9.09
N LEU A 126 5.14 -11.43 -7.84
CA LEU A 126 5.95 -10.57 -6.98
C LEU A 126 7.22 -11.29 -6.54
N PRO A 127 8.35 -10.57 -6.36
CA PRO A 127 9.62 -11.17 -5.95
C PRO A 127 9.48 -11.86 -4.58
N ASP A 128 9.92 -13.11 -4.46
CA ASP A 128 10.03 -13.79 -3.16
C ASP A 128 11.38 -13.49 -2.51
N ARG A 129 11.37 -12.70 -1.44
CA ARG A 129 12.57 -12.38 -0.67
C ARG A 129 12.43 -12.84 0.78
N PRO A 130 12.86 -14.08 1.11
CA PRO A 130 12.69 -14.66 2.44
C PRO A 130 13.23 -13.81 3.59
N PHE A 131 14.31 -13.05 3.36
CA PHE A 131 14.91 -12.16 4.35
C PHE A 131 13.93 -11.11 4.91
N TYR A 132 13.00 -10.64 4.07
CA TYR A 132 12.01 -9.62 4.42
C TYR A 132 10.71 -10.21 4.98
N ARG A 133 10.56 -11.54 4.98
CA ARG A 133 9.35 -12.22 5.44
C ARG A 133 9.18 -12.04 6.96
N LEU A 134 7.99 -11.59 7.36
CA LEU A 134 7.60 -11.44 8.76
C LEU A 134 6.84 -12.68 9.25
N LYS A 135 7.03 -13.04 10.52
CA LYS A 135 6.44 -14.27 11.12
C LYS A 135 5.03 -14.00 11.62
N GLY A 136 4.08 -14.90 11.35
CA GLY A 136 2.67 -14.68 11.69
C GLY A 136 1.96 -14.03 10.51
N SER A 137 1.02 -14.77 9.94
CA SER A 137 0.41 -14.47 8.65
C SER A 137 -0.42 -13.20 8.72
N ALA A 138 -0.29 -12.34 7.70
CA ALA A 138 -1.47 -11.66 7.22
C ALA A 138 -2.45 -12.76 6.79
N ARG A 139 -3.52 -12.91 7.58
CA ARG A 139 -4.37 -14.10 7.60
C ARG A 139 -4.91 -14.33 6.18
N ALA A 140 -4.43 -15.38 5.50
CA ALA A 140 -4.87 -15.74 4.15
C ALA A 140 -6.39 -15.97 4.08
N ALA A 141 -6.97 -16.35 5.22
CA ALA A 141 -8.39 -16.30 5.51
C ALA A 141 -8.56 -16.26 7.05
N GLY A 142 -9.57 -15.52 7.55
CA GLY A 142 -10.08 -15.69 8.92
C GLY A 142 -10.11 -14.43 9.77
N PRO A 143 -10.84 -14.46 10.90
CA PRO A 143 -12.17 -15.03 11.08
C PRO A 143 -13.23 -14.09 10.45
N SER A 144 -14.36 -14.65 10.02
CA SER A 144 -15.58 -13.85 9.84
C SER A 144 -15.85 -13.13 11.15
N GLU A 145 -15.86 -11.81 11.13
CA GLU A 145 -16.18 -11.00 12.31
C GLU A 145 -17.45 -11.54 13.00
N PRO A 146 -17.53 -11.50 14.35
CA PRO A 146 -18.74 -11.89 15.04
C PRO A 146 -19.92 -11.16 14.41
N LYS A 147 -20.92 -11.90 13.89
CA LYS A 147 -22.02 -11.35 13.08
C LYS A 147 -22.68 -10.12 13.73
N GLY A 148 -22.72 -10.08 15.07
CA GLY A 148 -23.31 -8.98 15.85
C GLY A 148 -22.61 -7.62 15.74
N ASN A 149 -21.31 -7.56 15.46
CA ASN A 149 -20.56 -6.29 15.44
C ASN A 149 -20.28 -5.75 14.03
N ARG A 150 -20.63 -6.49 12.97
CA ARG A 150 -20.27 -6.12 11.59
C ARG A 150 -20.85 -4.77 11.15
N ALA A 151 -22.12 -4.52 11.46
CA ALA A 151 -22.79 -3.26 11.14
C ALA A 151 -22.19 -2.07 11.89
N LEU A 152 -21.85 -2.26 13.17
CA LEU A 152 -21.18 -1.24 13.97
C LEU A 152 -19.78 -0.93 13.40
N LEU A 153 -18.99 -1.96 13.08
CA LEU A 153 -17.66 -1.77 12.49
C LEU A 153 -17.74 -1.13 11.10
N ASP A 154 -18.72 -1.49 10.29
CA ASP A 154 -18.99 -0.83 9.00
C ASP A 154 -19.35 0.65 9.17
N TRP A 155 -20.18 0.96 10.16
CA TRP A 155 -20.52 2.33 10.50
C TRP A 155 -19.28 3.10 10.98
N LEU A 156 -18.50 2.53 11.91
CA LEU A 156 -17.27 3.13 12.42
C LEU A 156 -16.27 3.38 11.29
N ASN A 157 -16.04 2.40 10.41
CA ASN A 157 -15.16 2.54 9.25
C ASN A 157 -15.57 3.74 8.38
N ARG A 158 -16.86 3.87 8.08
CA ARG A 158 -17.41 5.00 7.32
C ARG A 158 -17.27 6.33 8.05
N GLN A 159 -17.44 6.36 9.37
CA GLN A 159 -17.23 7.59 10.15
C GLN A 159 -15.76 8.02 10.18
N VAL A 160 -14.84 7.06 10.34
CA VAL A 160 -13.40 7.33 10.29
C VAL A 160 -13.01 7.87 8.92
N TYR A 161 -13.46 7.20 7.84
CA TYR A 161 -13.31 7.69 6.48
C TYR A 161 -13.80 9.13 6.33
N ARG A 162 -15.07 9.40 6.65
CA ARG A 162 -15.68 10.73 6.46
C ARG A 162 -14.93 11.81 7.23
N ARG A 163 -14.54 11.54 8.48
CA ARG A 163 -13.76 12.51 9.27
C ARG A 163 -12.37 12.74 8.68
N TYR A 164 -11.69 11.67 8.26
CA TYR A 164 -10.35 11.77 7.71
C TYR A 164 -10.33 12.45 6.34
N ALA A 165 -11.24 12.07 5.44
CA ALA A 165 -11.41 12.68 4.12
C ALA A 165 -11.71 14.18 4.23
N ARG A 166 -12.65 14.59 5.10
CA ARG A 166 -12.93 16.02 5.35
C ARG A 166 -11.71 16.76 5.88
N ARG A 167 -10.94 16.13 6.78
CA ARG A 167 -9.72 16.71 7.33
C ARG A 167 -8.66 16.90 6.26
N LEU A 168 -8.43 15.91 5.40
CA LEU A 168 -7.43 15.99 4.33
C LEU A 168 -7.85 16.97 3.24
N ALA A 169 -9.11 16.95 2.81
CA ALA A 169 -9.63 17.89 1.83
C ALA A 169 -9.46 19.35 2.28
N ARG A 170 -9.61 19.64 3.58
CA ARG A 170 -9.35 20.98 4.14
C ARG A 170 -7.87 21.33 4.22
N LYS A 171 -7.02 20.34 4.51
CA LYS A 171 -5.58 20.58 4.75
C LYS A 171 -4.77 20.62 3.45
N TYR A 172 -5.17 19.85 2.45
CA TYR A 172 -4.47 19.66 1.19
C TYR A 172 -5.45 19.66 0.00
N PRO A 173 -6.17 20.76 -0.26
CA PRO A 173 -7.17 20.80 -1.32
C PRO A 173 -6.57 20.51 -2.70
N GLU A 174 -5.39 21.06 -2.99
CA GLU A 174 -4.73 20.92 -4.31
C GLU A 174 -4.18 19.52 -4.58
N ALA A 175 -3.86 18.75 -3.53
CA ALA A 175 -3.35 17.39 -3.68
C ALA A 175 -4.46 16.34 -3.82
N MET A 176 -5.73 16.72 -3.64
CA MET A 176 -6.87 15.80 -3.79
C MET A 176 -7.09 15.45 -5.26
N GLY A 177 -7.16 14.16 -5.57
CA GLY A 177 -7.38 13.65 -6.93
C GLY A 177 -6.11 13.33 -7.70
N THR A 178 -5.00 14.01 -7.42
CA THR A 178 -3.68 13.78 -8.04
C THR A 178 -2.81 12.87 -7.16
N GLY A 179 -2.30 13.42 -6.04
CA GLY A 179 -1.46 12.71 -5.08
C GLY A 179 -2.27 11.93 -4.04
N ILE A 180 -3.40 12.48 -3.61
CA ILE A 180 -4.27 11.93 -2.57
C ILE A 180 -5.59 11.45 -3.18
N VAL A 181 -5.83 10.14 -3.15
CA VAL A 181 -7.09 9.52 -3.61
C VAL A 181 -7.71 8.75 -2.46
N LEU A 182 -8.92 9.15 -2.05
CA LEU A 182 -9.60 8.56 -0.89
C LEU A 182 -10.99 8.07 -1.28
N GLY A 183 -11.28 6.81 -0.96
CA GLY A 183 -12.59 6.18 -1.04
C GLY A 183 -12.84 5.28 0.17
N GLU A 184 -14.01 4.65 0.25
CA GLU A 184 -14.31 3.77 1.39
C GLU A 184 -13.37 2.55 1.47
N GLY A 185 -12.91 2.05 0.32
CA GLY A 185 -12.01 0.89 0.19
C GLY A 185 -10.64 1.20 -0.45
N VAL A 186 -10.30 2.48 -0.67
CA VAL A 186 -8.98 2.89 -1.18
C VAL A 186 -8.46 4.13 -0.45
N ALA A 187 -7.17 4.14 -0.15
CA ALA A 187 -6.47 5.32 0.35
C ALA A 187 -5.06 5.39 -0.24
N LYS A 188 -4.88 6.25 -1.25
CA LYS A 188 -3.58 6.70 -1.74
C LYS A 188 -3.19 7.96 -0.98
N LEU A 189 -2.05 7.95 -0.29
CA LEU A 189 -1.61 9.01 0.61
C LEU A 189 -0.27 9.62 0.18
N HIS A 190 0.06 9.53 -1.10
CA HIS A 190 1.31 10.03 -1.64
C HIS A 190 1.37 11.56 -1.54
N ARG A 191 2.50 12.09 -1.06
CA ARG A 191 2.72 13.55 -0.92
C ARG A 191 3.77 14.10 -1.87
N ASN A 192 4.57 13.25 -2.51
CA ASN A 192 5.73 13.67 -3.28
C ASN A 192 5.79 12.90 -4.61
N ASP A 193 5.14 13.44 -5.63
CA ASP A 193 4.93 12.72 -6.90
C ASP A 193 6.24 12.61 -7.71
N TYR A 194 6.97 11.52 -7.52
CA TYR A 194 8.01 11.10 -8.48
C TYR A 194 7.41 10.67 -9.84
N GLN A 195 6.09 10.68 -9.98
CA GLN A 195 5.39 10.29 -11.19
C GLN A 195 5.96 10.98 -12.44
N ASP A 196 6.19 12.30 -12.38
CA ASP A 196 6.74 13.08 -13.49
C ASP A 196 8.15 12.64 -13.88
N LEU A 197 8.96 12.18 -12.91
CA LEU A 197 10.29 11.64 -13.19
C LEU A 197 10.19 10.32 -13.96
N TYR A 198 9.32 9.42 -13.53
CA TYR A 198 9.11 8.13 -14.20
C TYR A 198 8.53 8.32 -15.60
N GLU A 199 7.55 9.19 -15.76
CA GLU A 199 6.96 9.47 -17.08
C GLU A 199 8.00 10.04 -18.04
N ARG A 200 8.83 11.01 -17.61
CA ARG A 200 9.93 11.54 -18.43
C ARG A 200 10.99 10.49 -18.77
N LEU A 201 11.37 9.67 -17.81
CA LEU A 201 12.41 8.65 -18.00
C LEU A 201 11.95 7.57 -18.98
N PHE A 202 10.73 7.07 -18.83
CA PHE A 202 10.17 6.07 -19.74
C PHE A 202 9.83 6.64 -21.13
N ALA A 203 9.44 7.91 -21.24
CA ALA A 203 9.29 8.59 -22.53
C ALA A 203 10.63 8.61 -23.28
N ARG A 204 11.72 9.01 -22.61
CA ARG A 204 13.07 9.04 -23.19
C ARG A 204 13.55 7.65 -23.64
N ILE A 205 13.32 6.61 -22.83
CA ILE A 205 13.69 5.23 -23.20
C ILE A 205 12.91 4.78 -24.43
N LYS A 206 11.60 5.09 -24.51
CA LYS A 206 10.79 4.75 -25.69
C LYS A 206 11.26 5.42 -26.97
N GLU A 207 11.73 6.67 -26.88
CA GLU A 207 12.30 7.38 -28.03
C GLU A 207 13.61 6.73 -28.50
N GLN A 208 14.46 6.27 -27.58
CA GLN A 208 15.74 5.62 -27.90
C GLN A 208 15.60 4.19 -28.43
N VAL A 209 14.49 3.50 -28.11
CA VAL A 209 14.22 2.11 -28.49
C VAL A 209 13.26 2.01 -29.68
N ARG A 210 12.78 3.15 -30.21
CA ARG A 210 12.05 3.15 -31.49
C ARG A 210 13.02 2.77 -32.62
N PRO A 211 12.69 1.76 -33.45
CA PRO A 211 13.52 1.35 -34.57
C PRO A 211 13.63 2.45 -35.64
#